data_AF-A0A925V516-F1
#
_entry.id   AF-A0A925V516-F1
#
_cell.length_a   1.000
_cell.length_b   1.000
_cell.length_c   1.000
_cell.angle_alpha   90.00
_cell.angle_beta   90.00
_cell.angle_gamma   90.00
#
_symmetry.space_group_name_H-M   'P 1'
#
loop_
_entity.id
_entity.type
_entity.pdbx_description
1 polymer ?
#
loop_
_entity_poly.entity_id
_entity_poly.type
_entity_poly.pdbx_seq_one_letter_code
_entity_poly.pdbx_strand_id
1 'polypeptide(L)'
;MFVRNPGASLDEVIARSGVARTTLFRHFPQRNDLVRAAGLAALEAVEHALASADLGTGGARDRLLRVFEVLVPHGVKVHFVFVTAEILDDATITAATRRLDPHIMPVMEAAARAGEIDPSIAESWCDDVFDALLYCSWLAVSKGRVAARDAPALLLRTMLHGLGRIPTATVATKRRRG
;
A
#
# COMPACT_ATOMS: atom_id res chain seq x y z
N MET A 1 -15.00 3.86 -9.76
CA MET A 1 -15.62 5.15 -9.41
C MET A 1 -15.63 5.36 -7.90
N PHE A 2 -16.17 4.44 -7.10
CA PHE A 2 -16.00 4.45 -5.64
C PHE A 2 -14.54 4.53 -5.19
N VAL A 3 -13.67 3.82 -5.90
CA VAL A 3 -12.21 3.83 -5.70
C VAL A 3 -11.60 5.26 -5.76
N ARG A 4 -12.24 6.22 -6.45
CA ARG A 4 -11.79 7.62 -6.53
C ARG A 4 -12.70 8.61 -5.80
N ASN A 5 -13.96 8.24 -5.54
CA ASN A 5 -14.93 9.03 -4.78
C ASN A 5 -15.70 8.08 -3.85
N PRO A 6 -15.22 7.87 -2.61
CA PRO A 6 -15.88 7.04 -1.61
C PRO A 6 -17.25 7.57 -1.17
N GLY A 7 -17.66 8.77 -1.60
CA GLY A 7 -18.98 9.36 -1.37
C GLY A 7 -19.94 9.28 -2.58
N ALA A 8 -19.52 8.70 -3.71
CA ALA A 8 -20.36 8.61 -4.91
C ALA A 8 -21.68 7.87 -4.62
N SER A 9 -22.80 8.33 -5.18
CA SER A 9 -24.08 7.64 -5.00
C SER A 9 -24.12 6.34 -5.83
N LEU A 10 -25.01 5.41 -5.48
CA LEU A 10 -25.21 4.19 -6.27
C LEU A 10 -25.64 4.53 -7.71
N ASP A 11 -26.46 5.58 -7.87
CA ASP A 11 -26.92 6.08 -9.15
C ASP A 11 -25.80 6.67 -10.01
N GLU A 12 -24.87 7.40 -9.40
CA GLU A 12 -23.68 7.91 -10.07
C GLU A 12 -22.79 6.76 -10.59
N VAL A 13 -22.72 5.66 -9.85
CA VAL A 13 -21.95 4.47 -10.27
C VAL A 13 -22.66 3.71 -11.38
N ILE A 14 -23.98 3.57 -11.32
CA ILE A 14 -24.79 2.97 -12.39
C ILE A 14 -24.63 3.77 -13.70
N ALA A 15 -24.72 5.09 -13.63
CA ALA A 15 -24.59 5.97 -14.80
C ALA A 15 -23.24 5.84 -15.51
N ARG A 16 -22.19 5.39 -14.80
CA ARG A 16 -20.81 5.30 -15.31
C ARG A 16 -20.28 3.89 -15.47
N SER A 17 -21.00 2.86 -15.02
CA SER A 17 -20.59 1.46 -15.13
C SER A 17 -20.97 0.83 -16.47
N GLY A 18 -21.94 1.41 -17.18
CA GLY A 18 -22.53 0.82 -18.39
C GLY A 18 -23.41 -0.41 -18.09
N VAL A 19 -23.66 -0.71 -16.81
CA VAL A 19 -24.49 -1.84 -16.36
C VAL A 19 -25.91 -1.33 -16.08
N ALA A 20 -26.92 -2.09 -16.50
CA ALA A 20 -28.31 -1.76 -16.24
C ALA A 20 -28.59 -1.64 -14.73
N ARG A 21 -29.35 -0.61 -14.34
CA ARG A 21 -29.77 -0.33 -12.95
C ARG A 21 -30.36 -1.57 -12.28
N THR A 22 -31.26 -2.28 -12.95
CA THR A 22 -31.90 -3.50 -12.44
C THR A 22 -30.91 -4.62 -12.13
N THR A 23 -29.88 -4.80 -12.95
CA THR A 23 -28.82 -5.79 -12.70
C THR A 23 -28.01 -5.40 -11.47
N LEU A 24 -27.60 -4.13 -11.35
CA LEU A 24 -26.84 -3.63 -10.21
C LEU A 24 -27.62 -3.73 -8.89
N PHE A 25 -28.88 -3.28 -8.86
CA PHE A 25 -29.72 -3.37 -7.67
C PHE A 25 -30.08 -4.81 -7.28
N ARG A 26 -30.18 -5.74 -8.23
CA ARG A 26 -30.41 -7.16 -7.92
C ARG A 26 -29.24 -7.78 -7.16
N HIS A 27 -28.01 -7.37 -7.49
CA HIS A 27 -26.79 -7.89 -6.85
C HIS A 27 -26.36 -7.06 -5.63
N PHE A 28 -26.66 -5.76 -5.62
CA PHE A 28 -26.27 -4.82 -4.57
C PHE A 28 -27.46 -3.91 -4.23
N PRO A 29 -28.39 -4.38 -3.38
CA PRO A 29 -29.57 -3.62 -3.00
C PRO A 29 -29.23 -2.29 -2.31
N GLN A 30 -28.12 -2.27 -1.56
CA GLN A 30 -27.63 -1.07 -0.89
C GLN A 30 -26.26 -0.65 -1.45
N ARG A 31 -25.98 0.65 -1.34
CA ARG A 31 -24.68 1.22 -1.69
C ARG A 31 -23.53 0.53 -0.93
N ASN A 32 -23.75 0.21 0.34
CA ASN A 32 -22.74 -0.43 1.19
C ASN A 32 -22.40 -1.85 0.69
N ASP A 33 -23.36 -2.58 0.13
CA ASP A 33 -23.12 -3.91 -0.46
C ASP A 33 -22.15 -3.81 -1.65
N LEU A 34 -22.36 -2.82 -2.52
CA LEU A 34 -21.50 -2.58 -3.68
C LEU A 34 -20.10 -2.11 -3.25
N VAL A 35 -20.03 -1.24 -2.25
CA VAL A 35 -18.78 -0.73 -1.69
C VAL A 35 -17.97 -1.89 -1.06
N ARG A 36 -18.61 -2.73 -0.24
CA ARG A 36 -18.01 -3.95 0.34
C ARG A 36 -17.49 -4.88 -0.75
N ALA A 37 -18.31 -5.21 -1.74
CA ALA A 37 -17.90 -6.11 -2.82
C ALA A 37 -16.73 -5.56 -3.64
N ALA A 38 -16.72 -4.26 -3.93
CA ALA A 38 -15.60 -3.60 -4.59
C ALA A 38 -14.32 -3.64 -3.73
N GLY A 39 -14.45 -3.53 -2.40
CA GLY A 39 -13.33 -3.58 -1.45
C GLY A 39 -12.73 -4.97 -1.37
N LEU A 40 -13.57 -6.01 -1.28
CA LEU A 40 -13.13 -7.41 -1.28
C LEU A 40 -12.41 -7.78 -2.59
N ALA A 41 -12.97 -7.41 -3.75
CA ALA A 41 -12.34 -7.66 -5.05
C ALA A 41 -11.02 -6.88 -5.20
N ALA A 42 -10.91 -5.70 -4.57
CA ALA A 42 -9.68 -4.94 -4.51
C ALA A 42 -8.60 -5.67 -3.71
N LEU A 43 -8.93 -6.14 -2.50
CA LEU A 43 -8.03 -6.89 -1.62
C LEU A 43 -7.58 -8.20 -2.24
N GLU A 44 -8.49 -8.96 -2.86
CA GLU A 44 -8.17 -10.20 -3.55
C GLU A 44 -7.17 -9.99 -4.70
N ALA A 45 -7.32 -8.90 -5.46
CA ALA A 45 -6.36 -8.56 -6.51
C ALA A 45 -4.98 -8.20 -5.94
N VAL A 46 -4.92 -7.54 -4.79
CA VAL A 46 -3.65 -7.21 -4.11
C VAL A 46 -2.98 -8.46 -3.56
N GLU A 47 -3.73 -9.32 -2.87
CA GLU A 47 -3.24 -10.59 -2.34
C GLU A 47 -2.67 -11.48 -3.44
N HIS A 48 -3.40 -11.61 -4.56
CA HIS A 48 -2.92 -12.38 -5.71
C HIS A 48 -1.61 -11.81 -6.29
N ALA A 49 -1.52 -10.48 -6.41
CA ALA A 49 -0.31 -9.83 -6.91
C ALA A 49 0.88 -10.06 -5.96
N LEU A 50 0.69 -9.91 -4.65
CA LEU A 50 1.72 -10.19 -3.63
C LEU A 50 2.17 -11.66 -3.66
N ALA A 51 1.22 -12.59 -3.76
CA ALA A 51 1.51 -14.03 -3.85
C ALA A 51 2.35 -14.38 -5.09
N SER A 52 2.16 -13.65 -6.20
CA SER A 52 2.90 -13.87 -7.45
C SER A 52 4.27 -13.19 -7.51
N ALA A 53 4.57 -12.29 -6.58
CA ALA A 53 5.69 -11.35 -6.70
C ALA A 53 7.06 -11.90 -6.23
N ASP A 54 7.20 -13.18 -5.92
CA ASP A 54 8.47 -13.76 -5.43
C ASP A 54 9.18 -12.90 -4.36
N LEU A 55 8.46 -12.57 -3.28
CA LEU A 55 8.98 -11.71 -2.20
C LEU A 55 10.06 -12.38 -1.34
N GLY A 56 10.36 -13.66 -1.60
CA GLY A 56 11.30 -14.49 -0.85
C GLY A 56 12.75 -14.42 -1.34
N THR A 57 13.04 -13.71 -2.43
CA THR A 57 14.36 -13.68 -3.07
C THR A 57 15.08 -12.33 -2.94
N GLY A 58 16.40 -12.35 -2.99
CA GLY A 58 17.24 -11.14 -2.89
C GLY A 58 17.43 -10.61 -1.47
N GLY A 59 18.09 -9.45 -1.37
CA GLY A 59 18.34 -8.77 -0.11
C GLY A 59 17.07 -8.11 0.44
N ALA A 60 17.09 -7.72 1.72
CA ALA A 60 15.91 -7.14 2.38
C ALA A 60 15.36 -5.90 1.66
N ARG A 61 16.26 -5.02 1.16
CA ARG A 61 15.86 -3.83 0.37
C ARG A 61 15.16 -4.20 -0.93
N ASP A 62 15.64 -5.23 -1.63
CA ASP A 62 15.05 -5.67 -2.90
C ASP A 62 13.63 -6.22 -2.68
N ARG A 63 13.44 -6.96 -1.58
CA ARG A 63 12.13 -7.49 -1.18
C ARG A 63 11.16 -6.36 -0.84
N LEU A 64 11.59 -5.39 -0.03
CA LEU A 64 10.78 -4.20 0.29
C LEU A 64 10.43 -3.41 -0.97
N LEU A 65 11.40 -3.21 -1.88
CA LEU A 65 11.15 -2.54 -3.15
C LEU A 65 10.05 -3.26 -3.93
N ARG A 66 10.13 -4.59 -4.02
CA ARG A 66 9.17 -5.41 -4.75
C ARG A 66 7.77 -5.36 -4.15
N VAL A 67 7.66 -5.33 -2.81
CA VAL A 67 6.38 -5.06 -2.13
C VAL A 67 5.80 -3.73 -2.60
N PHE A 68 6.61 -2.66 -2.63
CA PHE A 68 6.14 -1.35 -3.10
C PHE A 68 5.78 -1.33 -4.59
N GLU A 69 6.54 -2.02 -5.44
CA GLU A 69 6.23 -2.17 -6.87
C GLU A 69 4.87 -2.85 -7.10
N VAL A 70 4.50 -3.80 -6.24
CA VAL A 70 3.19 -4.46 -6.27
C VAL A 70 2.09 -3.53 -5.74
N LEU A 71 2.32 -2.87 -4.60
CA LEU A 71 1.27 -2.14 -3.90
C LEU A 71 0.95 -0.77 -4.52
N VAL A 72 1.95 -0.06 -5.06
CA VAL A 72 1.75 1.29 -5.65
C VAL A 72 0.71 1.30 -6.78
N PRO A 73 0.75 0.38 -7.77
CA PRO A 73 -0.29 0.28 -8.81
C PRO A 73 -1.70 0.03 -8.23
N HIS A 74 -1.78 -0.59 -7.06
CA HIS A 74 -3.02 -0.87 -6.35
C HIS A 74 -3.41 0.21 -5.34
N GLY A 75 -2.66 1.30 -5.19
CA GLY A 75 -2.86 2.30 -4.14
C GLY A 75 -4.29 2.87 -4.08
N VAL A 76 -4.98 3.00 -5.22
CA VAL A 76 -6.38 3.46 -5.25
C VAL A 76 -7.33 2.44 -4.60
N LYS A 77 -7.08 1.15 -4.84
CA LYS A 77 -7.84 0.03 -4.29
C LYS A 77 -7.56 -0.14 -2.79
N VAL A 78 -6.30 -0.03 -2.39
CA VAL A 78 -5.86 -0.11 -0.99
C VAL A 78 -6.45 1.04 -0.17
N HIS A 79 -6.36 2.29 -0.66
CA HIS A 79 -6.97 3.43 0.03
C HIS A 79 -8.49 3.32 0.14
N PHE A 80 -9.16 2.85 -0.91
CA PHE A 80 -10.61 2.61 -0.89
C PHE A 80 -10.98 1.64 0.23
N VAL A 81 -10.19 0.59 0.45
CA VAL A 81 -10.40 -0.39 1.52
C VAL A 81 -10.22 0.24 2.89
N PHE A 82 -9.17 1.04 3.12
CA PHE A 82 -8.96 1.73 4.41
C PHE A 82 -10.12 2.67 4.75
N VAL A 83 -10.54 3.51 3.80
CA VAL A 83 -11.68 4.42 3.99
C VAL A 83 -12.98 3.64 4.19
N THR A 84 -13.15 2.50 3.52
CA THR A 84 -14.34 1.65 3.67
C THR A 84 -14.35 0.93 5.01
N ALA A 85 -13.21 0.45 5.50
CA ALA A 85 -13.07 -0.22 6.79
C ALA A 85 -13.41 0.74 7.94
N GLU A 86 -12.90 1.98 7.90
CA GLU A 86 -13.21 3.01 8.89
C GLU A 86 -14.69 3.44 8.87
N ILE A 87 -15.32 3.48 7.70
CA ILE A 87 -16.71 3.95 7.56
C ILE A 87 -17.73 2.85 7.85
N LEU A 88 -17.43 1.59 7.51
CA LEU A 88 -18.39 0.48 7.59
C LEU A 88 -18.21 -0.42 8.81
N ASP A 89 -17.08 -0.34 9.53
CA ASP A 89 -16.71 -1.28 10.60
C ASP A 89 -16.97 -2.74 10.20
N ASP A 90 -16.49 -3.08 9.00
CA ASP A 90 -16.90 -4.30 8.32
C ASP A 90 -15.93 -5.45 8.60
N ALA A 91 -16.37 -6.42 9.41
CA ALA A 91 -15.58 -7.58 9.77
C ALA A 91 -15.06 -8.39 8.55
N THR A 92 -15.77 -8.39 7.42
CA THR A 92 -15.34 -9.11 6.21
C THR A 92 -14.18 -8.39 5.51
N ILE A 93 -14.21 -7.06 5.48
CA ILE A 93 -13.11 -6.24 4.98
C ILE A 93 -11.89 -6.39 5.90
N THR A 94 -12.09 -6.30 7.22
CA THR A 94 -11.01 -6.49 8.20
C THR A 94 -10.35 -7.86 8.05
N ALA A 95 -11.14 -8.93 7.92
CA ALA A 95 -10.61 -10.27 7.68
C ALA A 95 -9.87 -10.37 6.33
N ALA A 96 -10.37 -9.70 5.29
CA ALA A 96 -9.71 -9.67 3.99
C ALA A 96 -8.39 -8.89 3.99
N THR A 97 -8.28 -7.79 4.75
CA THR A 97 -7.03 -7.05 4.92
C THR A 97 -5.98 -7.89 5.63
N ARG A 98 -6.36 -8.62 6.70
CA ARG A 98 -5.46 -9.52 7.43
C ARG A 98 -4.87 -10.67 6.59
N ARG A 99 -5.46 -10.98 5.44
CA ARG A 99 -4.88 -11.96 4.50
C ARG A 99 -3.64 -11.44 3.78
N LEU A 100 -3.39 -10.13 3.82
CA LEU A 100 -2.17 -9.55 3.24
C LEU A 100 -0.95 -9.74 4.17
N ASP A 101 -1.17 -9.81 5.48
CA ASP A 101 -0.12 -9.88 6.51
C ASP A 101 0.91 -10.99 6.25
N PRO A 102 0.51 -12.25 5.92
CA PRO A 102 1.46 -13.32 5.66
C PRO A 102 2.40 -13.08 4.46
N HIS A 103 2.07 -12.14 3.57
CA HIS A 103 2.91 -11.76 2.44
C HIS A 103 3.89 -10.62 2.78
N ILE A 104 3.47 -9.68 3.61
CA ILE A 104 4.21 -8.44 3.91
C ILE A 104 5.11 -8.63 5.14
N MET A 105 4.58 -9.26 6.20
CA MET A 105 5.28 -9.40 7.48
C MET A 105 6.65 -10.09 7.35
N PRO A 106 6.81 -11.19 6.58
CA PRO A 106 8.12 -11.83 6.42
C PRO A 106 9.17 -10.92 5.76
N VAL A 107 8.73 -9.96 4.93
CA VAL A 107 9.61 -8.97 4.29
C VAL A 107 10.07 -7.93 5.30
N MET A 108 9.15 -7.44 6.14
CA MET A 108 9.44 -6.49 7.22
C MET A 108 10.41 -7.08 8.23
N GLU A 109 10.16 -8.32 8.67
CA GLU A 109 11.06 -9.04 9.56
C GLU A 109 12.44 -9.27 8.94
N ALA A 110 12.51 -9.59 7.64
CA ALA A 110 13.79 -9.76 6.95
C ALA A 110 14.58 -8.44 6.92
N ALA A 111 13.91 -7.31 6.77
CA ALA A 111 14.52 -5.98 6.85
C ALA A 111 15.02 -5.65 8.27
N ALA A 112 14.25 -5.97 9.30
CA ALA A 112 14.70 -5.83 10.68
C ALA A 112 15.93 -6.72 10.98
N ARG A 113 15.89 -8.01 10.60
CA ARG A 113 17.03 -8.94 10.78
C ARG A 113 18.28 -8.50 10.01
N ALA A 114 18.12 -7.86 8.86
CA ALA A 114 19.22 -7.31 8.08
C ALA A 114 19.76 -5.97 8.62
N GLY A 115 19.14 -5.41 9.66
CA GLY A 115 19.51 -4.10 10.23
C GLY A 115 19.11 -2.91 9.36
N GLU A 116 18.22 -3.11 8.39
CA GLU A 116 17.67 -2.02 7.56
C GLU A 116 16.62 -1.20 8.32
N ILE A 117 15.89 -1.85 9.23
CA ILE A 117 14.96 -1.21 10.17
C ILE A 117 15.61 -1.24 11.55
N ASP A 118 15.62 -0.10 12.24
CA ASP A 118 16.19 0.02 13.58
C ASP A 118 15.38 -0.82 14.58
N PRO A 119 16.00 -1.79 15.29
CA PRO A 119 15.30 -2.69 16.21
C PRO A 119 14.73 -2.00 17.46
N SER A 120 15.09 -0.74 17.72
CA SER A 120 14.47 0.06 18.77
C SER A 120 13.08 0.60 18.41
N ILE A 121 12.72 0.54 17.12
CA ILE A 121 11.39 0.94 16.65
C ILE A 121 10.41 -0.19 16.93
N ALA A 122 9.27 0.14 17.56
CA ALA A 122 8.19 -0.82 17.78
C ALA A 122 7.63 -1.31 16.44
N GLU A 123 7.41 -2.62 16.33
CA GLU A 123 6.88 -3.27 15.13
C GLU A 123 5.57 -2.63 14.65
N SER A 124 4.62 -2.43 15.56
CA SER A 124 3.33 -1.79 15.25
C SER A 124 3.48 -0.38 14.68
N TRP A 125 4.47 0.39 15.15
CA TRP A 125 4.75 1.72 14.60
C TRP A 125 5.37 1.64 13.20
N CYS A 126 6.18 0.60 12.94
CA CYS A 126 6.74 0.37 11.62
C CYS A 126 5.63 0.07 10.59
N ASP A 127 4.65 -0.75 10.98
CA ASP A 127 3.48 -1.07 10.16
C ASP A 127 2.63 0.17 9.89
N ASP A 128 2.34 0.97 10.93
CA ASP A 128 1.59 2.24 10.77
C ASP A 128 2.31 3.22 9.81
N VAL A 129 3.64 3.32 9.91
CA VAL A 129 4.44 4.16 9.01
C VAL A 129 4.45 3.60 7.58
N PHE A 130 4.54 2.29 7.42
CA PHE A 130 4.47 1.63 6.12
C PHE A 130 3.13 1.95 5.42
N ASP A 131 2.02 1.82 6.13
CA ASP A 131 0.68 2.14 5.62
C ASP A 131 0.53 3.63 5.29
N ALA A 132 1.01 4.51 6.19
CA ALA A 132 0.98 5.95 5.97
C ALA A 132 1.79 6.37 4.73
N LEU A 133 2.96 5.76 4.52
CA LEU A 133 3.80 6.04 3.36
C LEU A 133 3.16 5.53 2.07
N LEU A 134 2.59 4.31 2.07
CA LEU A 134 1.81 3.79 0.94
C LEU A 134 0.67 4.73 0.57
N TYR A 135 -0.10 5.20 1.55
CA TYR A 135 -1.14 6.19 1.32
C TYR A 135 -0.59 7.49 0.71
N CYS A 136 0.51 8.02 1.25
CA CYS A 136 1.16 9.22 0.72
C CYS A 136 1.61 9.05 -0.73
N SER A 137 2.18 7.89 -1.08
CA SER A 137 2.63 7.57 -2.43
C SER A 137 1.46 7.55 -3.41
N TRP A 138 0.35 6.89 -3.04
CA TRP A 138 -0.86 6.88 -3.83
C TRP A 138 -1.41 8.29 -4.05
N LEU A 139 -1.48 9.08 -2.99
CA LEU A 139 -1.98 10.45 -3.06
C LEU A 139 -1.10 11.33 -3.97
N ALA A 140 0.22 11.11 -3.96
CA ALA A 140 1.14 11.80 -4.83
C ALA A 140 1.00 11.37 -6.31
N VAL A 141 0.87 10.06 -6.57
CA VAL A 141 0.68 9.52 -7.93
C VAL A 141 -0.66 9.95 -8.52
N SER A 142 -1.75 9.83 -7.75
CA SER A 142 -3.10 10.23 -8.19
C SER A 142 -3.21 11.72 -8.54
N LYS A 143 -2.45 12.57 -7.86
CA LYS A 143 -2.37 14.01 -8.13
C LYS A 143 -1.31 14.39 -9.18
N GLY A 144 -0.64 13.42 -9.78
CA GLY A 144 0.41 13.64 -10.78
C GLY A 144 1.67 14.32 -10.24
N ARG A 145 1.87 14.33 -8.92
CA ARG A 145 3.07 14.92 -8.28
C ARG A 145 4.29 14.00 -8.37
N VAL A 146 4.06 12.70 -8.45
CA VAL A 146 5.08 11.66 -8.58
C VAL A 146 4.62 10.69 -9.68
N ALA A 147 5.52 10.28 -10.57
CA ALA A 147 5.18 9.27 -11.56
C ALA A 147 5.07 7.89 -10.88
N ALA A 148 4.09 7.06 -11.29
CA ALA A 148 3.85 5.76 -10.66
C ALA A 148 5.10 4.85 -10.66
N ARG A 149 5.93 4.93 -11.71
CA ARG A 149 7.18 4.18 -11.83
C ARG A 149 8.27 4.60 -10.82
N ASP A 150 8.24 5.85 -10.36
CA ASP A 150 9.27 6.41 -9.48
C ASP A 150 8.88 6.27 -7.99
N ALA A 151 7.59 6.03 -7.72
CA ALA A 151 7.05 5.97 -6.37
C ALA A 151 7.61 4.81 -5.50
N PRO A 152 7.81 3.57 -6.00
CA PRO A 152 8.38 2.49 -5.17
C PRO A 152 9.77 2.80 -4.62
N ALA A 153 10.65 3.36 -5.45
CA ALA A 153 12.00 3.73 -5.02
C ALA A 153 11.97 4.89 -4.00
N LEU A 154 11.08 5.87 -4.22
CA LEU A 154 10.89 6.98 -3.28
C LEU A 154 10.36 6.50 -1.92
N LEU A 155 9.41 5.56 -1.92
CA LEU A 155 8.89 4.90 -0.73
C LEU A 155 9.99 4.21 0.05
N LEU A 156 10.74 3.32 -0.60
CA LEU A 156 11.84 2.58 0.03
C LEU A 156 12.85 3.53 0.68
N ARG A 157 13.29 4.54 -0.08
CA ARG A 157 14.24 5.55 0.42
C ARG A 157 13.68 6.29 1.64
N THR A 158 12.40 6.64 1.62
CA THR A 158 11.77 7.41 2.70
C THR A 158 11.51 6.55 3.93
N MET A 159 11.11 5.30 3.74
CA MET A 159 10.91 4.34 4.83
C MET A 159 12.21 4.07 5.59
N LEU A 160 13.30 3.81 4.87
CA LEU A 160 14.58 3.43 5.51
C LEU A 160 15.38 4.61 6.03
N HIS A 161 15.18 5.82 5.49
CA HIS A 161 16.05 6.98 5.79
C HIS A 161 15.29 8.26 6.19
N GLY A 162 13.97 8.21 6.32
CA GLY A 162 13.14 9.38 6.60
C GLY A 162 13.28 10.44 5.50
N LEU A 163 13.08 11.72 5.82
CA LEU A 163 13.30 12.85 4.90
C LEU A 163 14.67 13.54 5.09
N GLY A 164 15.43 13.12 6.11
CA GLY A 164 16.75 13.66 6.40
C GLY A 164 17.76 13.40 5.29
N ARG A 165 18.88 14.14 5.33
CA ARG A 165 20.04 13.80 4.50
C ARG A 165 20.67 12.53 5.05
N ILE A 166 20.91 11.55 4.17
CA ILE A 166 21.75 10.39 4.50
C ILE A 166 23.17 10.95 4.69
N PRO A 167 23.79 10.82 5.88
CA PRO A 167 25.15 11.27 6.08
C PRO A 167 26.05 10.52 5.10
N THR A 168 26.65 11.24 4.16
CA THR A 168 27.71 10.68 3.33
C THR A 168 28.90 10.47 4.24
N ALA A 169 29.39 9.24 4.38
CA ALA A 169 30.55 8.96 5.22
C ALA A 169 31.71 9.89 4.81
N THR A 170 32.07 10.82 5.69
CA THR A 170 33.23 11.70 5.48
C THR A 170 34.47 10.82 5.39
N VAL A 171 35.01 10.67 4.17
CA VAL A 171 36.32 10.04 3.98
C VAL A 171 37.34 10.91 4.69
N ALA A 172 37.77 10.49 5.88
CA ALA A 172 38.83 11.15 6.62
C ALA A 172 40.16 10.96 5.86
N THR A 173 40.51 11.93 5.04
CA THR A 173 41.82 11.99 4.37
C THR A 173 42.89 12.14 5.44
N LYS A 174 43.52 11.02 5.82
CA LYS A 174 44.66 10.99 6.74
C LYS A 174 45.83 11.74 6.10
N ARG A 175 45.96 13.05 6.40
CA ARG A 175 47.16 13.82 6.11
C ARG A 175 48.32 13.19 6.90
N ARG A 176 49.15 12.39 6.22
CA ARG A 176 50.49 12.06 6.68
C ARG A 176 51.27 13.38 6.74
N ARG A 177 51.58 13.86 7.95
CA ARG A 177 52.69 14.79 8.16
C ARG A 177 53.96 13.94 8.17
N GLY A 178 54.84 14.22 7.21
CA GLY A 178 56.26 13.91 7.32
C GLY A 178 56.96 14.90 8.22
#